data_AF-A0A8T6H6M1-F1
#
_entry.id   AF-A0A8T6H6M1-F1
#
_cell.length_a   1.000
_cell.length_b   1.000
_cell.length_c   1.000
_cell.angle_alpha   90.00
_cell.angle_beta   90.00
_cell.angle_gamma   90.00
#
_symmetry.space_group_name_H-M   'P 1'
#
loop_
_entity.id
_entity.type
_entity.pdbx_description
1 polymer ?
#
loop_
_entity_poly.entity_id
_entity_poly.type
_entity_poly.pdbx_seq_one_letter_code
_entity_poly.pdbx_strand_id
1 'polypeptide(L)'
;MLRQAPIQRLSVFGSAARNELTPESDIDLLVEYDPDAAVGLFAIGGHLMDLQEIVGRKVDLITPNGLCKYIRDEVPESARLVYAKEPTCFCLEKLRDMIALERG
;
A
#
# COMPACT_ATOMS: atom_id res chain seq x y z
N MET A 1 11.82 -3.14 -8.37
CA MET A 1 12.44 -3.26 -7.01
C MET A 1 11.53 -3.91 -5.97
N LEU A 2 10.21 -3.73 -6.07
CA LEU A 2 9.20 -4.17 -5.11
C LEU A 2 9.25 -5.65 -4.73
N ARG A 3 9.63 -6.55 -5.66
CA ARG A 3 9.71 -8.01 -5.43
C ARG A 3 10.75 -8.42 -4.38
N GLN A 4 11.74 -7.57 -4.11
CA GLN A 4 12.77 -7.80 -3.08
C GLN A 4 12.58 -6.87 -1.88
N ALA A 5 11.52 -6.07 -1.87
CA ALA A 5 11.25 -5.15 -0.78
C ALA A 5 10.89 -5.95 0.48
N PRO A 6 11.43 -5.58 1.65
CA PRO A 6 11.07 -6.18 2.93
C PRO A 6 9.70 -5.68 3.40
N ILE A 7 8.69 -5.74 2.52
CA ILE A 7 7.31 -5.34 2.82
C ILE A 7 6.63 -6.49 3.56
N GLN A 8 6.18 -6.23 4.77
CA GLN A 8 5.36 -7.15 5.54
C GLN A 8 3.88 -7.01 5.19
N ARG A 9 3.37 -5.78 5.08
CA ARG A 9 1.95 -5.55 4.73
C ARG A 9 1.79 -4.34 3.83
N LEU A 10 0.81 -4.42 2.93
CA LEU A 10 0.24 -3.28 2.23
C LEU A 10 -1.27 -3.27 2.47
N SER A 11 -1.77 -2.14 2.92
CA SER A 11 -3.19 -1.92 3.16
C SER A 11 -3.64 -0.66 2.44
N VAL A 12 -4.80 -0.71 1.79
CA VAL A 12 -5.44 0.48 1.23
C VAL A 12 -6.22 1.16 2.34
N PHE A 13 -6.13 2.49 2.46
CA PHE A 13 -6.90 3.25 3.46
C PHE A 13 -7.52 4.50 2.83
N GLY A 14 -8.26 5.30 3.60
CA GLY A 14 -8.87 6.53 3.10
C GLY A 14 -10.08 6.31 2.18
N SER A 15 -10.32 7.23 1.25
CA SER A 15 -11.43 7.13 0.26
C SER A 15 -11.36 5.84 -0.56
N ALA A 16 -10.14 5.32 -0.74
CA ALA A 16 -9.86 4.04 -1.37
C ALA A 16 -10.41 2.82 -0.64
N ALA A 17 -10.51 2.87 0.69
CA ALA A 17 -11.15 1.82 1.47
C ALA A 17 -12.67 1.98 1.61
N ARG A 18 -13.21 3.18 1.28
CA ARG A 18 -14.64 3.51 1.40
C ARG A 18 -15.45 3.30 0.12
N ASN A 19 -14.87 2.72 -0.94
CA ASN A 19 -15.47 2.62 -2.28
C ASN A 19 -15.92 3.97 -2.85
N GLU A 20 -15.27 5.07 -2.45
CA GLU A 20 -15.50 6.41 -2.99
C GLU A 20 -14.42 6.81 -4.02
N LEU A 21 -13.68 5.82 -4.53
CA LEU A 21 -12.65 6.03 -5.54
C LEU A 21 -13.30 6.53 -6.81
N THR A 22 -12.99 7.77 -7.19
CA THR A 22 -13.24 8.21 -8.55
C THR A 22 -12.11 7.70 -9.45
N PRO A 23 -12.29 7.65 -10.78
CA PRO A 23 -11.23 7.30 -11.73
C PRO A 23 -10.01 8.23 -11.68
N GLU A 24 -10.15 9.40 -11.05
CA GLU A 24 -9.13 10.44 -10.95
C GLU A 24 -8.46 10.50 -9.57
N SER A 25 -9.02 9.84 -8.54
CA SER A 25 -8.46 9.82 -7.19
C SER A 25 -7.05 9.23 -7.11
N ASP A 26 -6.24 9.70 -6.17
CA ASP A 26 -5.00 9.02 -5.80
C ASP A 26 -5.34 7.76 -4.97
N ILE A 27 -4.47 6.74 -4.99
CA ILE A 27 -4.63 5.54 -4.15
C ILE A 27 -3.73 5.65 -2.91
N ASP A 28 -4.35 5.81 -1.75
CA ASP A 28 -3.68 5.83 -0.45
C ASP A 28 -3.30 4.41 0.00
N LEU A 29 -2.00 4.12 0.09
CA LEU A 29 -1.44 2.83 0.51
C LEU A 29 -0.58 2.97 1.77
N LEU A 30 -0.95 2.23 2.80
CA LEU A 30 -0.17 2.06 4.01
C LEU A 30 0.81 0.90 3.80
N VAL A 31 2.11 1.18 3.92
CA VAL A 31 3.16 0.17 3.82
C VAL A 31 3.82 -0.09 5.16
N GLU A 32 3.72 -1.34 5.61
CA GLU A 32 4.45 -1.86 6.76
C GLU A 32 5.67 -2.62 6.24
N TYR A 33 6.86 -2.12 6.58
CA TYR A 33 8.11 -2.82 6.33
C TYR A 33 8.49 -3.73 7.50
N ASP A 34 9.39 -4.66 7.24
CA ASP A 34 10.04 -5.47 8.26
C ASP A 34 10.79 -4.55 9.25
N PRO A 35 10.49 -4.61 10.56
CA PRO A 35 11.13 -3.76 11.56
C PRO A 35 12.65 -3.99 11.65
N ASP A 36 13.13 -5.17 11.25
CA ASP A 36 14.56 -5.50 11.25
C ASP A 36 15.26 -5.04 9.96
N ALA A 37 14.50 -4.56 8.96
CA ALA A 37 15.05 -4.07 7.71
C ALA A 37 15.29 -2.55 7.74
N ALA A 38 16.50 -2.14 7.39
CA ALA A 38 16.82 -0.73 7.19
C ALA A 38 16.28 -0.24 5.83
N VAL A 39 15.06 0.31 5.82
CA VAL A 39 14.45 0.89 4.62
C VAL A 39 14.65 2.40 4.60
N GLY A 40 15.57 2.87 3.74
CA GLY A 40 15.83 4.29 3.54
C GLY A 40 14.84 4.97 2.58
N LEU A 41 14.83 6.30 2.57
CA LEU A 41 13.90 7.12 1.78
C LEU A 41 13.96 6.82 0.27
N PHE A 42 15.15 6.53 -0.26
CA PHE A 42 15.33 6.14 -1.67
C PHE A 42 14.65 4.81 -2.01
N ALA A 43 14.70 3.83 -1.10
CA ALA A 43 14.02 2.55 -1.30
C ALA A 43 12.50 2.74 -1.28
N ILE A 44 11.98 3.56 -0.36
CA ILE A 44 10.56 3.94 -0.31
C ILE A 44 10.13 4.61 -1.63
N GLY A 45 10.93 5.55 -2.15
CA GLY A 45 10.66 6.21 -3.44
C GLY A 45 10.64 5.21 -4.62
N GLY A 46 11.55 4.24 -4.64
CA GLY A 46 11.55 3.17 -5.63
C GLY A 46 10.31 2.27 -5.53
N HIS A 47 9.91 1.90 -4.32
CA HIS A 47 8.68 1.12 -4.10
C HIS A 47 7.43 1.88 -4.54
N LEU A 48 7.37 3.19 -4.27
CA LEU A 48 6.29 4.05 -4.72
C LEU A 48 6.20 4.07 -6.25
N MET A 49 7.33 4.26 -6.96
CA MET A 49 7.34 4.25 -8.42
C MET A 49 6.87 2.90 -8.98
N ASP A 50 7.38 1.79 -8.44
CA ASP A 50 6.96 0.44 -8.83
C ASP A 50 5.45 0.23 -8.60
N LEU A 51 4.92 0.68 -7.46
CA LEU A 51 3.50 0.57 -7.14
C LEU A 51 2.65 1.39 -8.11
N GLN A 52 3.02 2.63 -8.42
CA GLN A 52 2.32 3.45 -9.40
C GLN A 52 2.31 2.81 -10.79
N GLU A 53 3.40 2.18 -11.20
CA GLU A 53 3.49 1.46 -12.48
C GLU A 53 2.57 0.24 -12.51
N ILE A 54 2.54 -0.55 -11.43
CA ILE A 54 1.67 -1.74 -11.31
C ILE A 54 0.20 -1.36 -11.30
N VAL A 55 -0.14 -0.30 -10.57
CA VAL A 55 -1.51 0.19 -10.39
C VAL A 55 -1.98 0.96 -11.63
N GLY A 56 -1.05 1.61 -12.36
CA GLY A 56 -1.35 2.48 -13.48
C GLY A 56 -1.99 3.82 -13.08
N ARG A 57 -1.89 4.21 -11.81
CA ARG A 57 -2.43 5.46 -11.24
C ARG A 57 -1.47 6.02 -10.21
N LYS A 58 -1.69 7.28 -9.83
CA LYS A 58 -0.94 7.91 -8.76
C LYS A 58 -1.28 7.25 -7.42
N VAL A 59 -0.24 6.98 -6.65
CA VAL A 59 -0.31 6.27 -5.36
C VAL A 59 0.33 7.18 -4.32
N ASP A 60 -0.31 7.32 -3.17
CA ASP A 60 0.28 7.96 -2.01
C ASP A 60 0.71 6.89 -1.01
N LEU A 61 2.02 6.75 -0.83
CA LEU A 61 2.60 5.70 0.01
C LEU A 61 2.93 6.26 1.40
N ILE A 62 2.24 5.76 2.42
CA ILE A 62 2.39 6.18 3.82
C ILE A 62 3.00 5.05 4.64
N THR A 63 3.93 5.40 5.54
CA THR A 63 4.44 4.46 6.54
C THR A 63 3.72 4.68 7.88
N PRO A 64 3.57 3.65 8.74
CA PRO A 64 2.98 3.81 10.08
C PRO A 64 3.66 4.90 10.92
N ASN A 65 4.97 5.06 10.75
CA ASN A 65 5.76 6.11 11.42
C ASN A 65 5.49 7.50 10.85
N GLY A 66 5.11 7.60 9.58
CA GLY A 66 4.71 8.85 8.92
C GLY A 66 3.28 9.30 9.23
N LEU A 67 2.45 8.44 9.83
CA LEU A 67 1.12 8.83 10.29
C LEU A 67 1.22 9.84 11.43
N CYS A 68 0.49 10.95 11.29
CA CYS A 68 0.29 11.90 12.38
C CYS A 68 -0.37 11.17 13.55
N LYS A 69 0.10 11.45 14.77
CA LYS A 69 -0.34 10.76 16.00
C LYS A 69 -1.86 10.70 16.21
N TYR A 70 -2.62 11.62 15.62
CA TYR A 70 -4.08 11.69 15.74
C TYR A 70 -4.84 10.73 14.81
N ILE A 71 -4.20 10.27 13.73
CA ILE A 71 -4.80 9.35 12.73
C ILE A 71 -4.19 7.94 12.85
N ARG A 72 -3.11 7.79 13.63
CA ARG A 72 -2.42 6.51 13.82
C ARG A 72 -3.32 5.42 14.38
N ASP A 73 -4.28 5.77 15.23
CA ASP A 73 -5.21 4.82 15.84
C ASP A 73 -6.49 4.60 15.00
N GLU A 74 -6.89 5.57 14.15
CA GLU A 74 -8.08 5.46 13.30
C GLU A 74 -7.82 4.83 11.90
N VAL A 75 -6.61 5.00 11.37
CA VAL A 75 -6.21 4.40 10.09
C VAL A 75 -6.28 2.88 10.09
N PRO A 76 -5.80 2.13 11.11
CA PRO A 76 -5.86 0.68 11.08
C PRO A 76 -7.29 0.11 11.06
N GLU A 77 -8.30 0.81 11.59
CA GLU A 77 -9.70 0.33 11.55
C GLU A 77 -10.35 0.46 10.17
N SER A 78 -9.91 1.44 9.37
CA SER A 78 -10.43 1.67 8.02
C SER A 78 -9.51 1.11 6.93
N ALA A 79 -8.34 0.60 7.29
CA ALA A 79 -7.38 0.04 6.35
C ALA A 79 -7.80 -1.38 5.91
N ARG A 80 -7.94 -1.58 4.62
CA ARG A 80 -8.21 -2.87 4.01
C ARG A 80 -6.90 -3.50 3.56
N LEU A 81 -6.52 -4.61 4.21
CA LEU A 81 -5.32 -5.37 3.85
C LEU A 81 -5.43 -5.89 2.41
N VAL A 82 -4.42 -5.59 1.60
CA VAL A 82 -4.34 -6.05 0.21
C VAL A 82 -3.23 -7.08 0.02
N TYR A 83 -2.15 -6.89 0.76
CA TYR A 83 -1.02 -7.79 0.74
C TYR A 83 -0.51 -7.97 2.16
N ALA A 84 -0.29 -9.21 2.55
CA ALA A 84 0.51 -9.56 3.70
C ALA A 84 1.51 -10.63 3.26
N LYS A 85 2.76 -10.44 3.65
CA LYS A 85 3.79 -11.46 3.53
C LYS A 85 3.50 -12.54 4.57
N GLU A 86 2.80 -13.60 4.17
CA GLU A 86 2.88 -14.86 4.90
C GLU A 86 4.29 -15.44 4.68
N PRO A 87 4.84 -16.25 5.61
CA PRO A 87 6.24 -16.69 5.56
C PRO A 87 6.67 -17.46 4.29
N THR A 88 5.78 -17.73 3.32
CA THR A 88 6.06 -18.62 2.18
C THR A 88 5.60 -18.20 0.78
N CYS A 89 4.96 -17.05 0.51
CA CYS A 89 4.67 -16.69 -0.90
C CYS A 89 4.40 -15.21 -1.17
N PHE A 90 5.01 -14.67 -2.22
CA PHE A 90 4.87 -13.28 -2.68
C PHE A 90 3.90 -13.24 -3.89
N CYS A 91 2.60 -12.97 -3.68
CA CYS A 91 1.62 -12.87 -4.77
C CYS A 91 1.08 -11.44 -4.92
N LEU A 92 1.67 -10.66 -5.84
CA LEU A 92 1.20 -9.32 -6.23
C LEU A 92 -0.08 -9.35 -7.11
N GLU A 93 -0.49 -10.53 -7.60
CA GLU A 93 -1.71 -10.67 -8.43
C GLU A 93 -2.97 -10.22 -7.70
N LYS A 94 -3.10 -10.50 -6.39
CA LYS A 94 -4.26 -10.08 -5.59
C LYS A 94 -4.43 -8.56 -5.50
N LEU A 95 -3.33 -7.80 -5.48
CA LEU A 95 -3.38 -6.33 -5.47
C LEU A 95 -3.93 -5.80 -6.79
N ARG A 96 -3.50 -6.41 -7.90
CA ARG A 96 -3.98 -6.06 -9.23
C ARG A 96 -5.46 -6.40 -9.41
N ASP A 97 -5.90 -7.57 -8.93
CA ASP A 97 -7.30 -7.99 -8.98
C ASP A 97 -8.20 -7.12 -8.08
N MET A 98 -7.73 -6.74 -6.89
CA MET A 98 -8.51 -5.89 -5.98
C MET A 98 -8.71 -4.47 -6.53
N ILE A 99 -7.73 -3.93 -7.25
CA ILE A 99 -7.83 -2.61 -7.91
C ILE A 99 -8.61 -2.72 -9.23
N ALA A 100 -8.56 -3.87 -9.91
CA ALA A 100 -9.30 -4.11 -11.15
C ALA A 100 -10.81 -4.38 -10.95
N LEU A 101 -11.27 -4.66 -9.71
CA LEU A 101 -12.67 -5.00 -9.41
C LEU A 101 -13.65 -3.82 -9.51
N GLU A 102 -13.18 -2.58 -9.69
CA GLU A 102 -14.01 -1.37 -9.90
C GLU A 102 -14.22 -1.07 -11.41
N ARG A 103 -14.04 -2.07 -12.29
CA ARG A 103 -14.48 -2.03 -13.69
C ARG A 103 -15.67 -2.98 -13.89
N GLY A 104 -16.81 -2.62 -13.31
CA GLY A 104 -18.12 -3.20 -13.55
C GLY A 104 -19.16 -2.11 -13.63
#